data_AF-I2F4C5-F1
#
_entry.id   AF-I2F4C5-F1
#
_cell.length_a   1.000
_cell.length_b   1.000
_cell.length_c   1.000
_cell.angle_alpha   90.00
_cell.angle_beta   90.00
_cell.angle_gamma   90.00
#
_symmetry.space_group_name_H-M   'P 1'
#
loop_
_entity.id
_entity.type
_entity.pdbx_description
1 polymer ?
#
loop_
_entity_poly.entity_id
_entity_poly.type
_entity_poly.pdbx_seq_one_letter_code
_entity_poly.pdbx_strand_id
1 'polypeptide(L)'
;MLTVKEVSFAYKGHGNGSQVSALKRVTFDIADGSFVILTGRTGSGKSTLLQLLCGLIEPDGGEIHCGDGDLSSKSAMIFQYPEDCFFNPTVIEELEFGLKTAGKKGSERLNGITEVIGFDLQKFGSRTPFSLSGGEQRLLAIASMAVLDKAILLLDEPTSGLDDTAVQRVRKLLLSESRLGKTIVVSTHWPAEFMDMATHVMNLEDGSLEYFVTVEEYVESNLHNKQLEEKEKYLLDYYKRFKTFPDNDEELIEFARREKKC
;
A
#
# COMPACT_ATOMS: atom_id res chain seq x y z
N MET A 1 -13.03 -5.65 10.35
CA MET A 1 -13.66 -5.38 9.05
C MET A 1 -13.81 -3.88 8.90
N LEU A 2 -13.51 -3.34 7.73
CA LEU A 2 -13.67 -1.93 7.38
C LEU A 2 -14.85 -1.79 6.41
N THR A 3 -15.83 -0.96 6.75
CA THR A 3 -17.05 -0.76 5.96
C THR A 3 -17.20 0.69 5.57
N VAL A 4 -17.30 0.94 4.28
CA VAL A 4 -17.47 2.27 3.69
C VAL A 4 -18.84 2.33 3.03
N LYS A 5 -19.68 3.30 3.41
CA LYS A 5 -21.05 3.44 2.92
C LYS A 5 -21.30 4.83 2.38
N GLU A 6 -21.52 4.91 1.06
CA GLU A 6 -21.92 6.11 0.32
C GLU A 6 -21.00 7.32 0.58
N VAL A 7 -19.72 7.06 0.80
CA VAL A 7 -18.76 8.09 1.22
C VAL A 7 -18.50 9.07 0.10
N SER A 8 -18.62 10.36 0.41
CA SER A 8 -18.34 11.46 -0.51
C SER A 8 -17.41 12.47 0.16
N PHE A 9 -16.55 13.09 -0.64
CA PHE A 9 -15.62 14.10 -0.15
C PHE A 9 -15.23 15.08 -1.26
N ALA A 10 -15.14 16.37 -0.94
CA ALA A 10 -14.70 17.41 -1.84
C ALA A 10 -13.73 18.39 -1.17
N TYR A 11 -12.62 18.68 -1.85
CA TYR A 11 -11.71 19.75 -1.43
C TYR A 11 -12.26 21.13 -1.82
N LYS A 12 -11.92 22.15 -1.04
CA LYS A 12 -12.13 23.54 -1.42
C LYS A 12 -11.20 23.88 -2.59
N GLY A 13 -11.77 24.28 -3.71
CA GLY A 13 -11.05 24.69 -4.91
C GLY A 13 -10.45 26.09 -4.80
N HIS A 14 -9.51 26.40 -5.71
CA HIS A 14 -8.92 27.73 -5.82
C HIS A 14 -9.82 28.60 -6.72
N GLY A 15 -10.77 29.32 -6.11
CA GLY A 15 -11.72 30.21 -6.79
C GLY A 15 -13.04 30.31 -6.01
N ASN A 16 -13.82 31.40 -6.20
CA ASN A 16 -15.08 31.75 -5.50
C ASN A 16 -16.01 30.54 -5.20
N GLY A 17 -15.75 29.82 -4.10
CA GLY A 17 -16.58 28.70 -3.64
C GLY A 17 -16.58 27.45 -4.54
N SER A 18 -15.65 27.28 -5.48
CA SER A 18 -15.60 26.04 -6.28
C SER A 18 -15.19 24.87 -5.39
N GLN A 19 -15.89 23.73 -5.50
CA GLN A 19 -15.54 22.49 -4.83
C GLN A 19 -15.02 21.49 -5.86
N VAL A 20 -13.93 20.78 -5.52
CA VAL A 20 -13.37 19.71 -6.33
C VAL A 20 -13.73 18.40 -5.64
N SER A 21 -14.74 17.71 -6.18
CA SER A 21 -15.17 16.40 -5.68
C SER A 21 -14.05 15.38 -5.92
N ALA A 22 -13.55 14.81 -4.83
CA ALA A 22 -12.51 13.78 -4.84
C ALA A 22 -13.09 12.38 -4.71
N LEU A 23 -14.22 12.22 -3.99
CA LEU A 23 -14.98 10.97 -3.91
C LEU A 23 -16.49 11.22 -4.05
N LYS A 24 -17.17 10.30 -4.74
CA LYS A 24 -18.57 10.36 -5.13
C LYS A 24 -19.29 9.08 -4.72
N ARG A 25 -19.84 9.07 -3.50
CA ARG A 25 -20.69 7.99 -2.97
C ARG A 25 -20.08 6.59 -3.11
N VAL A 26 -18.84 6.42 -2.67
CA VAL A 26 -18.15 5.13 -2.72
C VAL A 26 -18.67 4.20 -1.61
N THR A 27 -18.93 2.93 -1.95
CA THR A 27 -19.43 1.90 -1.04
C THR A 27 -18.67 0.61 -1.25
N PHE A 28 -18.04 0.06 -0.20
CA PHE A 28 -17.33 -1.21 -0.23
C PHE A 28 -17.01 -1.71 1.19
N ASP A 29 -16.66 -3.00 1.30
CA ASP A 29 -16.28 -3.65 2.56
C ASP A 29 -14.92 -4.35 2.44
N ILE A 30 -13.93 -3.99 3.26
CA ILE A 30 -12.63 -4.68 3.32
C ILE A 30 -12.62 -5.62 4.52
N ALA A 31 -12.47 -6.92 4.27
CA ALA A 31 -12.33 -7.93 5.32
C ALA A 31 -10.99 -7.81 6.06
N ASP A 32 -10.95 -8.26 7.31
CA ASP A 32 -9.70 -8.30 8.08
C ASP A 32 -8.67 -9.24 7.40
N GLY A 33 -7.40 -8.85 7.41
CA GLY A 33 -6.33 -9.59 6.75
C GLY A 33 -6.32 -9.48 5.22
N SER A 34 -7.19 -8.65 4.63
CA SER A 34 -7.18 -8.44 3.18
C SER A 34 -5.98 -7.63 2.75
N PHE A 35 -5.34 -8.06 1.66
CA PHE A 35 -4.39 -7.23 0.92
C PHE A 35 -5.10 -6.69 -0.32
N VAL A 36 -5.26 -5.37 -0.40
CA VAL A 36 -6.03 -4.68 -1.44
C VAL A 36 -5.09 -3.80 -2.27
N ILE A 37 -5.10 -3.99 -3.58
CA ILE A 37 -4.46 -3.08 -4.52
C ILE A 37 -5.48 -2.03 -4.93
N LEU A 38 -5.17 -0.76 -4.68
CA LEU A 38 -5.97 0.39 -5.07
C LEU A 38 -5.37 1.03 -6.33
N THR A 39 -6.11 0.96 -7.43
CA THR A 39 -5.71 1.46 -8.75
C THR A 39 -6.59 2.62 -9.19
N GLY A 40 -6.14 3.35 -10.20
CA GLY A 40 -6.84 4.51 -10.72
C GLY A 40 -5.88 5.57 -11.25
N ARG A 41 -6.36 6.46 -12.11
CA ARG A 41 -5.53 7.53 -12.68
C ARG A 41 -5.10 8.54 -11.60
N THR A 42 -4.06 9.32 -11.88
CA THR A 42 -3.70 10.46 -11.02
C THR A 42 -4.89 11.40 -10.90
N GLY A 43 -5.25 11.78 -9.67
CA GLY A 43 -6.43 12.61 -9.40
C GLY A 43 -7.75 11.84 -9.26
N SER A 44 -7.77 10.50 -9.35
CA SER A 44 -9.01 9.73 -9.22
C SER A 44 -9.56 9.60 -7.79
N GLY A 45 -8.86 10.12 -6.79
CA GLY A 45 -9.28 10.10 -5.38
C GLY A 45 -8.59 9.04 -4.50
N LYS A 46 -7.59 8.31 -5.00
CA LYS A 46 -6.87 7.25 -4.23
C LYS A 46 -6.31 7.76 -2.91
N SER A 47 -5.50 8.81 -2.94
CA SER A 47 -4.89 9.41 -1.74
C SER A 47 -5.96 9.92 -0.76
N THR A 48 -7.03 10.53 -1.27
CA THR A 48 -8.18 10.98 -0.46
C THR A 48 -8.86 9.80 0.21
N LEU A 49 -9.08 8.70 -0.50
CA LEU A 49 -9.66 7.50 0.07
C LEU A 49 -8.78 6.96 1.19
N LEU A 50 -7.46 6.82 0.97
CA LEU A 50 -6.55 6.36 2.01
C LEU A 50 -6.55 7.29 3.24
N GLN A 51 -6.61 8.62 3.05
CA GLN A 51 -6.70 9.57 4.17
C GLN A 51 -7.99 9.40 4.97
N LEU A 52 -9.14 9.21 4.31
CA LEU A 52 -10.42 8.91 4.94
C LEU A 52 -10.38 7.57 5.70
N LEU A 53 -9.82 6.53 5.08
CA LEU A 53 -9.65 5.23 5.73
C LEU A 53 -8.66 5.26 6.89
N CYS A 54 -7.77 6.26 6.93
CA CYS A 54 -6.86 6.49 8.05
C CYS A 54 -7.49 7.34 9.17
N GLY A 55 -8.67 7.93 8.94
CA GLY A 55 -9.28 8.90 9.85
C GLY A 55 -8.52 10.24 9.92
N LEU A 56 -7.75 10.59 8.89
CA LEU A 56 -7.01 11.87 8.82
C LEU A 56 -7.90 13.04 8.38
N ILE A 57 -8.95 12.73 7.64
CA ILE A 57 -10.00 13.66 7.22
C ILE A 57 -11.36 13.00 7.43
N GLU A 58 -12.39 13.80 7.62
CA GLU A 58 -13.77 13.33 7.77
C GLU A 58 -14.50 13.38 6.41
N PRO A 59 -15.42 12.43 6.13
CA PRO A 59 -16.23 12.48 4.93
C PRO A 59 -17.23 13.65 4.98
N ASP A 60 -17.54 14.25 3.82
CA ASP A 60 -18.62 15.25 3.71
C ASP A 60 -20.01 14.61 3.75
N GLY A 61 -20.09 13.31 3.45
CA GLY A 61 -21.30 12.50 3.53
C GLY A 61 -20.98 11.01 3.46
N GLY A 62 -21.91 10.18 3.92
CA GLY A 62 -21.69 8.75 4.12
C GLY A 62 -20.92 8.47 5.42
N GLU A 63 -20.56 7.21 5.64
CA GLU A 63 -19.97 6.76 6.90
C GLU A 63 -18.88 5.69 6.67
N ILE A 64 -17.84 5.72 7.52
CA ILE A 64 -16.77 4.71 7.55
C ILE A 64 -16.76 4.06 8.92
N HIS A 65 -16.85 2.73 8.95
CA HIS A 65 -16.85 1.93 10.18
C HIS A 65 -15.63 1.01 10.23
N CYS A 66 -14.98 0.90 11.39
CA CYS A 66 -13.78 0.08 11.62
C CYS A 66 -13.98 -0.98 12.72
N GLY A 67 -15.03 -1.78 12.59
CA GLY A 67 -15.44 -2.75 13.62
C GLY A 67 -15.51 -2.12 15.01
N ASP A 68 -14.90 -2.77 16.00
CA ASP A 68 -14.98 -2.35 17.42
C ASP A 68 -14.01 -1.22 17.82
N GLY A 69 -13.56 -0.37 16.91
CA GLY A 69 -12.64 0.72 17.27
C GLY A 69 -12.58 1.84 16.26
N ASP A 70 -11.82 2.88 16.61
CA ASP A 70 -11.66 4.07 15.76
C ASP A 70 -10.57 3.85 14.69
N LEU A 71 -10.78 4.41 13.50
CA LEU A 71 -9.85 4.34 12.37
C LEU A 71 -8.46 4.81 12.82
N SER A 72 -8.38 6.02 13.39
CA SER A 72 -7.13 6.65 13.81
C SER A 72 -6.29 5.78 14.77
N SER A 73 -6.97 4.96 15.58
CA SER A 73 -6.31 4.06 16.54
C SER A 73 -5.79 2.77 15.90
N LYS A 74 -6.44 2.30 14.83
CA LYS A 74 -6.22 1.00 14.18
C LYS A 74 -5.44 1.08 12.88
N SER A 75 -5.35 2.25 12.25
CA SER A 75 -4.66 2.46 10.98
C SER A 75 -3.36 3.24 11.12
N ALA A 76 -2.43 2.99 10.22
CA ALA A 76 -1.31 3.89 9.92
C ALA A 76 -1.20 4.09 8.41
N MET A 77 -0.77 5.28 8.01
CA MET A 77 -0.64 5.65 6.61
C MET A 77 0.78 6.09 6.25
N ILE A 78 1.23 5.68 5.07
CA ILE A 78 2.41 6.20 4.37
C ILE A 78 1.92 7.05 3.20
N PHE A 79 2.33 8.32 3.19
CA PHE A 79 2.08 9.25 2.08
C PHE A 79 3.04 8.97 0.92
N GLN A 80 2.80 9.61 -0.24
CA GLN A 80 3.59 9.43 -1.46
C GLN A 80 5.08 9.83 -1.32
N TYR A 81 5.38 10.80 -0.45
CA TYR A 81 6.74 11.25 -0.12
C TYR A 81 7.00 11.06 1.38
N PRO A 82 7.12 9.81 1.85
CA PRO A 82 7.18 9.54 3.28
C PRO A 82 8.51 9.96 3.92
N GLU A 83 9.57 10.10 3.12
CA GLU A 83 10.86 10.67 3.52
C GLU A 83 10.77 12.11 4.05
N ASP A 84 9.75 12.88 3.63
CA ASP A 84 9.54 14.25 4.13
C ASP A 84 9.00 14.28 5.57
N CYS A 85 8.59 13.12 6.10
CA CYS A 85 8.03 13.00 7.44
C CYS A 85 9.09 12.70 8.51
N PHE A 86 10.37 12.58 8.17
CA PHE A 86 11.43 12.35 9.18
C PHE A 86 11.63 13.56 10.08
N PHE A 87 11.74 13.30 11.39
CA PHE A 87 11.98 14.36 12.36
C PHE A 87 12.97 13.97 13.47
N ASN A 88 13.34 12.69 13.59
CA ASN A 88 14.33 12.29 14.57
C ASN A 88 15.77 12.44 14.05
N PRO A 89 16.74 12.75 14.93
CA PRO A 89 18.13 12.96 14.54
C PRO A 89 18.78 11.72 13.89
N THR A 90 18.41 10.52 14.33
CA THR A 90 19.02 9.27 13.89
C THR A 90 18.03 8.24 13.40
N VAL A 91 18.48 7.31 12.55
CA VAL A 91 17.68 6.18 12.04
C VAL A 91 17.09 5.35 13.17
N ILE A 92 17.88 5.06 14.22
CA ILE A 92 17.40 4.24 15.33
C ILE A 92 16.34 4.99 16.14
N GLU A 93 16.51 6.29 16.38
CA GLU A 93 15.53 7.10 17.10
C GLU A 93 14.22 7.22 16.31
N GLU A 94 14.31 7.33 14.98
CA GLU A 94 13.14 7.36 14.08
C GLU A 94 12.31 6.08 14.21
N LEU A 95 12.95 4.91 14.21
CA LEU A 95 12.26 3.63 14.38
C LEU A 95 11.75 3.44 15.82
N GLU A 96 12.54 3.82 16.83
CA GLU A 96 12.14 3.74 18.24
C GLU A 96 10.95 4.64 18.57
N PHE A 97 10.79 5.75 17.87
CA PHE A 97 9.65 6.64 18.06
C PHE A 97 8.32 5.92 17.83
N GLY A 98 8.25 5.08 16.79
CA GLY A 98 7.08 4.26 16.50
C GLY A 98 6.75 3.30 17.65
N LEU A 99 7.76 2.64 18.24
CA LEU A 99 7.57 1.74 19.38
C LEU A 99 7.02 2.47 20.60
N LYS A 100 7.61 3.64 20.92
CA LYS A 100 7.21 4.48 22.06
C LYS A 100 5.76 4.93 21.89
N THR A 101 5.38 5.32 20.68
CA THR A 101 4.00 5.73 20.33
C THR A 101 3.00 4.60 20.45
N ALA A 102 3.40 3.37 20.11
CA ALA A 102 2.57 2.18 20.28
C ALA A 102 2.45 1.72 21.75
N GLY A 103 3.11 2.39 22.70
CA GLY A 103 3.15 2.00 24.11
C GLY A 103 3.88 0.66 24.33
N LYS A 104 4.64 0.18 23.35
CA LYS A 104 5.33 -1.10 23.41
C LYS A 104 6.74 -0.91 23.96
N LYS A 105 7.12 -1.79 24.89
CA LYS A 105 8.48 -1.89 25.42
C LYS A 105 9.06 -3.20 24.90
N GLY A 106 9.93 -3.14 23.90
CA GLY A 106 10.57 -4.34 23.38
C GLY A 106 11.24 -4.10 22.03
N SER A 107 12.50 -4.50 21.95
CA SER A 107 13.28 -4.48 20.70
C SER A 107 12.87 -5.57 19.73
N GLU A 108 12.06 -6.58 20.12
CA GLU A 108 11.71 -7.71 19.25
C GLU A 108 11.03 -7.29 17.94
N ARG A 109 10.04 -6.40 18.03
CA ARG A 109 9.32 -5.91 16.86
C ARG A 109 10.22 -5.07 15.94
N LEU A 110 11.01 -4.20 16.54
CA LEU A 110 12.01 -3.40 15.83
C LEU A 110 13.02 -4.31 15.12
N ASN A 111 13.60 -5.25 15.85
CA ASN A 111 14.57 -6.21 15.34
C ASN A 111 13.99 -7.01 14.18
N GLY A 112 12.78 -7.56 14.34
CA GLY A 112 12.09 -8.31 13.29
C GLY A 112 11.85 -7.48 12.03
N ILE A 113 11.41 -6.22 12.17
CA ILE A 113 11.24 -5.33 11.01
C ILE A 113 12.60 -5.06 10.35
N THR A 114 13.61 -4.66 11.12
CA THR A 114 14.95 -4.35 10.58
C THR A 114 15.62 -5.54 9.92
N GLU A 115 15.39 -6.75 10.42
CA GLU A 115 15.86 -7.99 9.82
C GLU A 115 15.15 -8.23 8.47
N VAL A 116 13.83 -8.09 8.42
CA VAL A 116 13.05 -8.27 7.18
C VAL A 116 13.47 -7.29 6.08
N ILE A 117 13.70 -6.02 6.45
CA ILE A 117 14.13 -5.00 5.48
C ILE A 117 15.65 -5.01 5.22
N GLY A 118 16.41 -5.84 5.94
CA GLY A 118 17.87 -5.95 5.81
C GLY A 118 18.63 -4.70 6.24
N PHE A 119 18.10 -3.94 7.19
CA PHE A 119 18.71 -2.71 7.70
C PHE A 119 19.63 -3.04 8.88
N ASP A 120 20.95 -2.94 8.65
CA ASP A 120 21.94 -3.16 9.70
C ASP A 120 22.03 -1.94 10.62
N LEU A 121 21.29 -1.98 11.73
CA LEU A 121 21.28 -0.88 12.71
C LEU A 121 22.65 -0.58 13.31
N GLN A 122 23.62 -1.52 13.30
CA GLN A 122 24.98 -1.22 13.75
C GLN A 122 25.70 -0.29 12.78
N LYS A 123 25.44 -0.41 11.48
CA LYS A 123 26.04 0.43 10.43
C LYS A 123 25.29 1.73 10.18
N PHE A 124 23.97 1.71 10.30
CA PHE A 124 23.11 2.82 9.91
C PHE A 124 22.42 3.52 11.07
N GLY A 125 22.30 2.89 12.24
CA GLY A 125 21.47 3.37 13.34
C GLY A 125 21.83 4.77 13.82
N SER A 126 23.12 5.11 13.86
CA SER A 126 23.63 6.43 14.27
C SER A 126 23.65 7.49 13.15
N ARG A 127 23.32 7.10 11.92
CA ARG A 127 23.26 8.04 10.80
C ARG A 127 21.99 8.88 10.88
N THR A 128 22.04 10.06 10.29
CA THR A 128 20.84 10.86 10.04
C THR A 128 20.01 10.22 8.93
N PRO A 129 18.66 10.16 9.04
CA PRO A 129 17.80 9.67 7.96
C PRO A 129 18.09 10.31 6.60
N PHE A 130 18.40 11.62 6.60
CA PHE A 130 18.71 12.40 5.39
C PHE A 130 20.03 12.02 4.70
N SER A 131 20.88 11.23 5.35
CA SER A 131 22.15 10.74 4.74
C SER A 131 21.99 9.40 4.02
N LEU A 132 20.83 8.77 4.13
CA LEU A 132 20.50 7.53 3.42
C LEU A 132 20.20 7.83 1.94
N SER A 133 20.34 6.82 1.08
CA SER A 133 19.84 6.91 -0.31
C SER A 133 18.31 7.05 -0.33
N GLY A 134 17.72 7.59 -1.40
CA GLY A 134 16.27 7.79 -1.47
C GLY A 134 15.46 6.50 -1.27
N GLY A 135 15.95 5.36 -1.79
CA GLY A 135 15.31 4.07 -1.55
C GLY A 135 15.42 3.58 -0.11
N GLU A 136 16.55 3.81 0.56
CA GLU A 136 16.72 3.51 1.98
C GLU A 136 15.86 4.42 2.86
N GLN A 137 15.71 5.70 2.50
CA GLN A 137 14.81 6.63 3.16
C GLN A 137 13.37 6.11 3.08
N ARG A 138 12.87 5.83 1.88
CA ARG A 138 11.50 5.30 1.72
C ARG A 138 11.28 4.01 2.52
N LEU A 139 12.25 3.09 2.47
CA LEU A 139 12.19 1.85 3.23
C LEU A 139 12.19 2.09 4.75
N LEU A 140 13.00 3.03 5.25
CA LEU A 140 13.00 3.45 6.65
C LEU A 140 11.62 4.00 7.06
N ALA A 141 11.01 4.86 6.25
CA ALA A 141 9.72 5.43 6.58
C ALA A 141 8.61 4.37 6.66
N ILE A 142 8.56 3.44 5.70
CA ILE A 142 7.61 2.31 5.72
C ILE A 142 7.86 1.40 6.94
N ALA A 143 9.13 1.17 7.28
CA ALA A 143 9.49 0.41 8.48
C ALA A 143 9.04 1.10 9.77
N SER A 144 9.24 2.42 9.91
CA SER A 144 8.75 3.20 11.05
C SER A 144 7.23 3.11 11.21
N MET A 145 6.48 3.09 10.11
CA MET A 145 5.03 2.83 10.14
C MET A 145 4.73 1.40 10.62
N ALA A 146 5.40 0.38 10.07
CA ALA A 146 5.17 -1.01 10.45
C ALA A 146 5.47 -1.27 11.94
N VAL A 147 6.41 -0.53 12.52
CA VAL A 147 6.75 -0.59 13.95
C VAL A 147 5.58 -0.20 14.86
N LEU A 148 4.66 0.67 14.41
CA LEU A 148 3.46 1.08 15.17
C LEU A 148 2.50 -0.08 15.47
N ASP A 149 2.67 -1.20 14.77
CA ASP A 149 1.88 -2.42 14.91
C ASP A 149 0.36 -2.20 14.81
N LYS A 150 -0.03 -1.39 13.84
CA LYS A 150 -1.44 -1.14 13.51
C LYS A 150 -2.04 -2.31 12.74
N ALA A 151 -3.34 -2.51 12.90
CA ALA A 151 -4.10 -3.58 12.24
C ALA A 151 -4.35 -3.29 10.76
N ILE A 152 -4.37 -2.00 10.38
CA ILE A 152 -4.58 -1.54 9.02
C ILE A 152 -3.37 -0.71 8.59
N LEU A 153 -2.75 -1.08 7.47
CA LEU A 153 -1.64 -0.36 6.85
C LEU A 153 -2.10 0.20 5.50
N LEU A 154 -1.99 1.52 5.33
CA LEU A 154 -2.44 2.23 4.15
C LEU A 154 -1.22 2.86 3.49
N LEU A 155 -0.93 2.53 2.23
CA LEU A 155 0.30 2.97 1.58
C LEU A 155 -0.03 3.64 0.26
N ASP A 156 0.38 4.90 0.12
CA ASP A 156 0.22 5.66 -1.12
C ASP A 156 1.51 5.62 -1.93
N GLU A 157 1.50 4.86 -3.03
CA GLU A 157 2.63 4.66 -3.94
C GLU A 157 3.96 4.27 -3.25
N PRO A 158 3.98 3.23 -2.39
CA PRO A 158 5.13 2.91 -1.55
C PRO A 158 6.39 2.48 -2.33
N THR A 159 6.27 2.16 -3.60
CA THR A 159 7.35 1.69 -4.48
C THR A 159 7.73 2.69 -5.57
N SER A 160 7.06 3.84 -5.64
CA SER A 160 7.34 4.84 -6.67
C SER A 160 8.79 5.34 -6.60
N GLY A 161 9.48 5.35 -7.74
CA GLY A 161 10.87 5.77 -7.85
C GLY A 161 11.92 4.83 -7.24
N LEU A 162 11.52 3.62 -6.80
CA LEU A 162 12.43 2.61 -6.27
C LEU A 162 13.02 1.72 -7.37
N ASP A 163 14.23 1.23 -7.14
CA ASP A 163 14.79 0.12 -7.92
C ASP A 163 14.18 -1.23 -7.50
N ASP A 164 14.35 -2.26 -8.34
CA ASP A 164 13.81 -3.60 -8.08
C ASP A 164 14.27 -4.17 -6.73
N THR A 165 15.49 -3.88 -6.29
CA THR A 165 16.01 -4.40 -5.02
C THR A 165 15.25 -3.80 -3.84
N ALA A 166 15.01 -2.49 -3.86
CA ALA A 166 14.24 -1.78 -2.85
C ALA A 166 12.75 -2.18 -2.89
N VAL A 167 12.16 -2.33 -4.08
CA VAL A 167 10.79 -2.85 -4.25
C VAL A 167 10.63 -4.21 -3.58
N GLN A 168 11.58 -5.14 -3.78
CA GLN A 168 11.52 -6.45 -3.13
C GLN A 168 11.64 -6.38 -1.60
N ARG A 169 12.38 -5.41 -1.05
CA ARG A 169 12.45 -5.20 0.41
C ARG A 169 11.11 -4.69 0.97
N VAL A 170 10.47 -3.74 0.28
CA VAL A 170 9.12 -3.26 0.64
C VAL A 170 8.12 -4.42 0.57
N ARG A 171 8.12 -5.20 -0.51
CA ARG A 171 7.27 -6.38 -0.67
C ARG A 171 7.46 -7.39 0.47
N LYS A 172 8.71 -7.71 0.84
CA LYS A 172 9.01 -8.61 1.96
C LYS A 172 8.43 -8.11 3.28
N LEU A 173 8.57 -6.81 3.57
CA LEU A 173 7.97 -6.21 4.74
C LEU A 173 6.45 -6.34 4.71
N LEU A 174 5.78 -5.89 3.65
CA LEU A 174 4.32 -5.97 3.55
C LEU A 174 3.80 -7.42 3.61
N LEU A 175 4.54 -8.38 3.05
CA LEU A 175 4.19 -9.80 3.12
C LEU A 175 4.29 -10.33 4.54
N SER A 176 5.32 -9.94 5.29
CA SER A 176 5.44 -10.30 6.70
C SER A 176 4.29 -9.73 7.53
N GLU A 177 3.86 -8.50 7.25
CA GLU A 177 2.73 -7.85 7.90
C GLU A 177 1.39 -8.51 7.55
N SER A 178 1.18 -8.84 6.29
CA SER A 178 0.00 -9.57 5.81
C SER A 178 -0.11 -10.94 6.49
N ARG A 179 1.00 -11.68 6.65
CA ARG A 179 1.04 -12.96 7.36
C ARG A 179 0.69 -12.87 8.85
N LEU A 180 0.82 -11.68 9.46
CA LEU A 180 0.33 -11.42 10.82
C LEU A 180 -1.17 -11.13 10.88
N GLY A 181 -1.89 -11.23 9.75
CA GLY A 181 -3.34 -11.00 9.65
C GLY A 181 -3.73 -9.53 9.51
N LYS A 182 -2.78 -8.66 9.15
CA LYS A 182 -3.06 -7.23 8.97
C LYS A 182 -3.74 -6.95 7.65
N THR A 183 -4.66 -5.99 7.66
CA THR A 183 -5.26 -5.46 6.44
C THR A 183 -4.30 -4.45 5.82
N ILE A 184 -4.01 -4.58 4.53
CA ILE A 184 -3.09 -3.71 3.81
C ILE A 184 -3.79 -3.17 2.58
N VAL A 185 -3.74 -1.85 2.37
CA VAL A 185 -4.23 -1.21 1.14
C VAL A 185 -3.07 -0.46 0.50
N VAL A 186 -2.70 -0.84 -0.72
CA VAL A 186 -1.61 -0.21 -1.47
C VAL A 186 -2.19 0.49 -2.69
N SER A 187 -2.09 1.82 -2.72
CA SER A 187 -2.29 2.61 -3.93
C SER A 187 -1.05 2.48 -4.82
N THR A 188 -1.23 2.07 -6.07
CA THR A 188 -0.14 1.95 -7.03
C THR A 188 -0.62 2.13 -8.47
N HIS A 189 0.30 2.58 -9.32
CA HIS A 189 0.15 2.59 -10.77
C HIS A 189 0.64 1.30 -11.43
N TRP A 190 1.30 0.41 -10.68
CA TRP A 190 1.90 -0.84 -11.14
C TRP A 190 1.34 -2.05 -10.37
N PRO A 191 0.11 -2.52 -10.68
CA PRO A 191 -0.52 -3.60 -9.92
C PRO A 191 0.23 -4.93 -9.95
N ALA A 192 1.07 -5.15 -10.97
CA ALA A 192 1.85 -6.37 -11.14
C ALA A 192 2.89 -6.58 -10.02
N GLU A 193 3.45 -5.50 -9.47
CA GLU A 193 4.06 -5.55 -8.14
C GLU A 193 2.92 -5.84 -7.17
N PHE A 194 2.95 -6.79 -6.26
CA PHE A 194 1.88 -7.05 -5.26
C PHE A 194 0.71 -7.90 -5.73
N MET A 195 0.48 -8.13 -7.03
CA MET A 195 -0.62 -9.01 -7.47
C MET A 195 -0.60 -10.39 -6.80
N ASP A 196 0.59 -10.95 -6.61
CA ASP A 196 0.85 -12.23 -5.96
C ASP A 196 0.55 -12.26 -4.45
N MET A 197 0.45 -11.08 -3.83
CA MET A 197 0.16 -10.90 -2.41
C MET A 197 -1.29 -10.46 -2.18
N ALA A 198 -1.97 -10.01 -3.23
CA ALA A 198 -3.27 -9.38 -3.17
C ALA A 198 -4.41 -10.39 -3.06
N THR A 199 -5.43 -9.99 -2.31
CA THR A 199 -6.72 -10.67 -2.21
C THR A 199 -7.75 -10.02 -3.13
N HIS A 200 -7.68 -8.70 -3.27
CA HIS A 200 -8.64 -7.90 -4.04
C HIS A 200 -7.95 -6.78 -4.81
N VAL A 201 -8.59 -6.36 -5.89
CA VAL A 201 -8.24 -5.16 -6.66
C VAL A 201 -9.42 -4.20 -6.62
N MET A 202 -9.13 -2.96 -6.27
CA MET A 202 -10.06 -1.84 -6.24
C MET A 202 -9.65 -0.83 -7.31
N ASN A 203 -10.60 -0.29 -8.06
CA ASN A 203 -10.34 0.78 -9.01
C ASN A 203 -11.22 1.99 -8.76
N LEU A 204 -10.56 3.14 -8.66
CA LEU A 204 -11.20 4.45 -8.61
C LEU A 204 -10.96 5.22 -9.91
N GLU A 205 -12.04 5.72 -10.50
CA GLU A 205 -12.01 6.61 -11.66
C GLU A 205 -12.87 7.85 -11.36
N ASP A 206 -12.28 9.04 -11.50
CA ASP A 206 -12.94 10.34 -11.26
C ASP A 206 -13.76 10.43 -9.94
N GLY A 207 -13.26 9.81 -8.88
CA GLY A 207 -13.86 9.77 -7.54
C GLY A 207 -14.96 8.72 -7.35
N SER A 208 -15.26 7.91 -8.35
CA SER A 208 -16.23 6.82 -8.29
C SER A 208 -15.53 5.47 -8.19
N LEU A 209 -16.17 4.52 -7.52
CA LEU A 209 -15.73 3.13 -7.49
C LEU A 209 -16.22 2.42 -8.76
N GLU A 210 -15.30 2.08 -9.66
CA GLU A 210 -15.62 1.32 -10.87
C GLU A 210 -15.82 -0.16 -10.55
N TYR A 211 -14.91 -0.73 -9.77
CA TYR A 211 -15.01 -2.09 -9.27
C TYR A 211 -14.20 -2.29 -7.99
N PHE A 212 -14.62 -3.30 -7.22
CA PHE A 212 -13.87 -3.88 -6.12
C PHE A 212 -14.14 -5.38 -6.12
N VAL A 213 -13.15 -6.15 -6.58
CA VAL A 213 -13.31 -7.57 -6.90
C VAL A 213 -12.12 -8.36 -6.39
N THR A 214 -12.28 -9.68 -6.30
CA THR A 214 -11.16 -10.58 -6.01
C THR A 214 -10.10 -10.51 -7.12
N VAL A 215 -8.87 -10.94 -6.82
CA VAL A 215 -7.82 -11.06 -7.84
C VAL A 215 -8.26 -12.02 -8.96
N GLU A 216 -8.91 -13.13 -8.62
CA GLU A 216 -9.38 -14.08 -9.63
C GLU A 216 -10.34 -13.41 -10.62
N GLU A 217 -11.37 -12.72 -10.11
CA GLU A 217 -12.33 -11.99 -10.93
C GLU A 217 -11.68 -10.88 -11.76
N TYR A 218 -10.70 -10.16 -11.20
CA TYR A 218 -9.92 -9.15 -11.92
C TYR A 218 -9.21 -9.73 -13.15
N VAL A 219 -8.55 -10.88 -12.99
CA VAL A 219 -7.83 -11.55 -14.07
C VAL A 219 -8.78 -12.16 -15.11
N GLU A 220 -9.83 -12.85 -14.66
CA GLU A 220 -10.77 -13.54 -15.55
C GLU A 220 -11.62 -12.56 -16.37
N SER A 221 -12.06 -11.48 -15.75
CA SER A 221 -12.90 -10.46 -16.39
C SER A 221 -12.10 -9.44 -17.22
N ASN A 222 -10.76 -9.56 -17.27
CA ASN A 222 -9.86 -8.65 -17.97
C ASN A 222 -10.09 -7.17 -17.58
N LEU A 223 -10.24 -6.90 -16.29
CA LEU A 223 -10.51 -5.55 -15.76
C LEU A 223 -9.26 -4.65 -15.71
N HIS A 224 -8.12 -5.20 -16.13
CA HIS A 224 -6.86 -4.47 -16.24
C HIS A 224 -6.90 -3.41 -17.34
N ASN A 225 -5.96 -2.46 -17.28
CA ASN A 225 -5.88 -1.41 -18.27
C ASN A 225 -5.61 -1.99 -19.67
N LYS A 226 -6.09 -1.32 -20.73
CA LYS A 226 -5.88 -1.77 -22.12
C LYS A 226 -4.40 -1.72 -22.54
N GLN A 227 -3.64 -0.83 -21.90
CA GLN A 227 -2.20 -0.72 -22.06
C GLN A 227 -1.55 -1.39 -20.86
N LEU A 228 -1.33 -2.69 -20.97
CA LEU A 228 -0.53 -3.44 -20.02
C LEU A 228 0.95 -3.32 -20.37
N GLU A 229 1.78 -3.20 -19.35
CA GLU A 229 3.20 -3.50 -19.52
C GLU A 229 3.41 -4.98 -19.86
N GLU A 230 4.53 -5.28 -20.49
CA GLU A 230 4.85 -6.64 -20.91
C GLU A 230 4.93 -7.60 -19.71
N LYS A 231 5.50 -7.16 -18.58
CA LYS A 231 5.56 -7.95 -17.35
C LYS A 231 4.17 -8.27 -16.81
N GLU A 232 3.29 -7.27 -16.73
CA GLU A 232 1.91 -7.44 -16.25
C GLU A 232 1.13 -8.39 -17.15
N LYS A 233 1.28 -8.26 -18.47
CA LYS A 233 0.64 -9.18 -19.43
C LYS A 233 1.04 -10.63 -19.15
N TYR A 234 2.34 -10.93 -19.07
CA TYR A 234 2.80 -12.29 -18.81
C TYR A 234 2.37 -12.81 -17.43
N LEU A 235 2.32 -11.94 -16.42
CA LEU A 235 1.86 -12.31 -15.09
C LEU A 235 0.38 -12.74 -15.11
N LEU A 236 -0.47 -12.00 -15.81
CA LEU A 236 -1.89 -12.30 -15.95
C LEU A 236 -2.11 -13.56 -16.80
N ASP A 237 -1.36 -13.73 -17.88
CA ASP A 237 -1.41 -14.93 -18.73
C ASP A 237 -0.97 -16.18 -17.96
N TYR A 238 0.07 -16.06 -17.13
CA TYR A 238 0.52 -17.12 -16.23
C TYR A 238 -0.62 -17.50 -15.25
N TYR A 239 -1.25 -16.51 -14.60
CA TYR A 239 -2.34 -16.76 -13.67
C TYR A 239 -3.55 -17.42 -14.34
N LYS A 240 -3.94 -16.99 -15.55
CA LYS A 240 -5.04 -17.61 -16.32
C LYS A 240 -4.79 -19.09 -16.59
N ARG A 241 -3.52 -19.46 -16.80
CA ARG A 241 -3.12 -20.83 -17.13
C ARG A 241 -2.99 -21.73 -15.91
N PHE A 242 -2.42 -21.23 -14.82
CA PHE A 242 -2.03 -22.04 -13.67
C PHE A 242 -2.85 -21.78 -12.40
N LYS A 243 -3.72 -20.76 -12.40
CA LYS A 243 -4.50 -20.32 -11.24
C LYS A 243 -3.66 -19.98 -10.00
N THR A 244 -2.40 -19.63 -10.25
CA THR A 244 -1.42 -19.16 -9.26
C THR A 244 -0.52 -18.14 -9.92
N PHE A 245 0.11 -17.29 -9.12
CA PHE A 245 1.22 -16.44 -9.58
C PHE A 245 2.54 -17.22 -9.52
N PRO A 246 3.55 -16.84 -10.33
CA PRO A 246 4.87 -17.46 -10.30
C PRO A 246 5.55 -17.21 -8.95
N ASP A 247 6.36 -18.17 -8.49
CA ASP A 247 7.07 -18.08 -7.22
C ASP A 247 8.19 -17.02 -7.25
N ASN A 248 8.71 -16.72 -8.44
CA ASN A 248 9.79 -15.75 -8.65
C ASN A 248 9.83 -15.24 -10.11
N ASP A 249 10.65 -14.21 -10.35
CA ASP A 249 10.81 -13.63 -11.69
C ASP A 249 11.45 -14.59 -12.69
N GLU A 250 12.29 -15.56 -12.28
CA GLU A 250 12.91 -16.53 -13.20
C GLU A 250 11.86 -17.45 -13.83
N GLU A 251 10.90 -17.92 -13.04
CA GLU A 251 9.78 -18.71 -13.51
C GLU A 251 8.92 -17.93 -14.52
N LEU A 252 8.62 -16.66 -14.23
CA LEU A 252 7.89 -15.79 -15.15
C LEU A 252 8.67 -15.56 -16.46
N ILE A 253 9.99 -15.37 -16.37
CA ILE A 253 10.87 -15.21 -17.54
C ILE A 253 10.88 -16.49 -18.38
N GLU A 254 10.93 -17.67 -17.76
CA GLU A 254 10.88 -18.94 -18.48
C GLU A 254 9.55 -19.13 -19.19
N PHE A 255 8.43 -18.80 -18.53
CA PHE A 255 7.10 -18.79 -19.12
C PHE A 255 7.04 -17.85 -20.33
N ALA A 256 7.46 -16.60 -20.18
CA ALA A 256 7.46 -15.60 -21.25
C ALA A 256 8.32 -16.04 -22.45
N ARG A 257 9.47 -16.69 -22.21
CA ARG A 257 10.33 -17.25 -23.27
C ARG A 257 9.66 -18.38 -24.04
N ARG A 258 8.81 -19.18 -23.40
CA ARG A 258 8.04 -20.24 -24.06
C ARG A 258 6.92 -19.64 -24.91
N GLU A 259 6.18 -18.68 -24.37
CA GLU A 259 5.09 -18.02 -25.10
C GLU A 259 5.58 -17.23 -26.33
N LYS A 260 6.75 -16.56 -26.26
CA LYS A 260 7.34 -15.86 -27.42
C LYS A 260 7.84 -16.77 -28.54
N LYS A 261 8.00 -18.08 -28.28
CA LYS A 261 8.47 -19.07 -29.27
C LYS A 261 7.33 -19.76 -30.02
N CYS A 262 6.08 -19.57 -29.57
CA CYS A 262 4.86 -20.06 -30.22
C CYS A 262 4.28 -18.99 -31.14
#